data_AF-A0A453EGI4-F1
#
_entry.id   AF-A0A453EGI4-F1
#
_cell.length_a   1.000
_cell.length_b   1.000
_cell.length_c   1.000
_cell.angle_alpha   90.00
_cell.angle_beta   90.00
_cell.angle_gamma   90.00
#
_symmetry.space_group_name_H-M   'P 1'
#
loop_
_entity.id
_entity.type
_entity.pdbx_description
1 polymer ?
#
loop_
_entity_poly.entity_id
_entity_poly.type
_entity_poly.pdbx_seq_one_letter_code
_entity_poly.pdbx_strand_id
1 'polypeptide(L)'
;FIAQRLGLPLVPPSLAHNGSFRRGANFAVGSATALDAAFFHGGKFPLNVSLGVQLQWFESLKPSLCRTTKECKAFFGRSLFFVGEFGVNDYDFCFLTKSVQEIMPLVPDVIRTISTAIERLIKHGATNFVVPGTIPSGCAPPVLALFPDAAPAEYNSTTGCLEDINKLGMHHNLLLQDALDKLRGRHPEAMIVYADLFGPIMDMVESPGKYGFEEDVLTICCGGPGTLFCGDEGANLCEKPAARLFWDGVHLTEAAYRYIADVWLDSIDSPARESRYQLVR
;
A
#
# COMPACT_ATOMS: atom_id res chain seq x y z
N PHE A 1 -14.38 1.46 1.26
CA PHE A 1 -14.53 2.91 1.02
C PHE A 1 -14.45 3.29 -0.46
N ILE A 2 -13.29 3.18 -1.13
CA ILE A 2 -13.14 3.60 -2.54
C ILE A 2 -14.20 2.97 -3.45
N ALA A 3 -14.32 1.63 -3.44
CA ALA A 3 -15.32 0.95 -4.27
C ALA A 3 -16.76 1.42 -3.98
N GLN A 4 -17.12 1.57 -2.70
CA GLN A 4 -18.46 2.02 -2.29
C GLN A 4 -18.76 3.45 -2.77
N ARG A 5 -17.80 4.38 -2.61
CA ARG A 5 -17.93 5.77 -3.05
C ARG A 5 -18.04 5.90 -4.57
N LEU A 6 -17.35 5.04 -5.32
CA LEU A 6 -17.40 5.00 -6.78
C LEU A 6 -18.56 4.16 -7.34
N GLY A 7 -19.41 3.57 -6.48
CA GLY A 7 -20.49 2.66 -6.92
C GLY A 7 -19.99 1.35 -7.55
N LEU A 8 -18.74 0.97 -7.26
CA LEU A 8 -18.12 -0.27 -7.71
C LEU A 8 -18.44 -1.43 -6.74
N PRO A 9 -18.53 -2.67 -7.24
CA PRO A 9 -18.79 -3.84 -6.40
C PRO A 9 -17.58 -4.17 -5.52
N LEU A 10 -17.84 -4.77 -4.36
CA LEU A 10 -16.81 -5.43 -3.58
C LEU A 10 -16.40 -6.71 -4.33
N VAL A 11 -15.10 -6.85 -4.58
CA VAL A 11 -14.56 -7.89 -5.45
C VAL A 11 -14.13 -9.12 -4.65
N PRO A 12 -14.39 -10.35 -5.13
CA PRO A 12 -13.95 -11.57 -4.45
C PRO A 12 -12.43 -11.77 -4.60
N PRO A 13 -11.78 -12.50 -3.68
CA PRO A 13 -10.39 -12.92 -3.86
C PRO A 13 -10.27 -13.82 -5.10
N SER A 14 -9.22 -13.61 -5.90
CA SER A 14 -9.02 -14.26 -7.20
C SER A 14 -8.85 -15.78 -7.11
N LEU A 15 -8.46 -16.29 -5.94
CA LEU A 15 -8.31 -17.71 -5.64
C LEU A 15 -9.60 -18.36 -5.09
N ALA A 16 -10.71 -17.62 -4.99
CA ALA A 16 -11.98 -18.18 -4.53
C ALA A 16 -12.51 -19.27 -5.48
N HIS A 17 -12.92 -20.41 -4.91
CA HIS A 17 -13.63 -21.45 -5.65
C HIS A 17 -14.98 -20.92 -6.17
N ASN A 18 -15.28 -21.17 -7.45
CA ASN A 18 -16.53 -20.76 -8.13
C ASN A 18 -16.82 -19.25 -8.14
N GLY A 19 -15.80 -18.39 -8.01
CA GLY A 19 -15.96 -16.94 -8.12
C GLY A 19 -16.36 -16.47 -9.52
N SER A 20 -17.29 -15.51 -9.62
CA SER A 20 -17.55 -14.77 -10.87
C SER A 20 -16.77 -13.46 -10.88
N PHE A 21 -15.78 -13.37 -11.77
CA PHE A 21 -14.84 -12.26 -11.82
C PHE A 21 -15.19 -11.19 -12.88
N ARG A 22 -16.36 -11.29 -13.52
CA ARG A 22 -16.82 -10.33 -14.54
C ARG A 22 -16.99 -8.89 -14.03
N ARG A 23 -17.13 -8.74 -12.71
CA ARG A 23 -17.28 -7.46 -12.01
C ARG A 23 -16.03 -7.06 -11.22
N GLY A 24 -14.92 -7.78 -11.40
CA GLY A 24 -13.65 -7.55 -10.73
C GLY A 24 -13.18 -8.74 -9.90
N ALA A 25 -11.92 -8.71 -9.52
CA ALA A 25 -11.22 -9.72 -8.72
C ALA A 25 -10.16 -9.03 -7.86
N ASN A 26 -9.92 -9.54 -6.65
CA ASN A 26 -8.84 -9.09 -5.78
C ASN A 26 -7.67 -10.08 -5.87
N PHE A 27 -6.53 -9.61 -6.36
CA PHE A 27 -5.30 -10.41 -6.45
C PHE A 27 -4.34 -10.17 -5.28
N ALA A 28 -4.65 -9.22 -4.39
CA ALA A 28 -3.81 -8.89 -3.25
C ALA A 28 -3.72 -10.08 -2.29
N VAL A 29 -2.51 -10.31 -1.79
CA VAL A 29 -2.21 -11.29 -0.75
C VAL A 29 -1.38 -10.57 0.31
N GLY A 30 -1.69 -10.82 1.59
CA GLY A 30 -0.89 -10.30 2.70
C GLY A 30 0.59 -10.69 2.53
N SER A 31 1.49 -9.80 2.95
CA SER A 31 2.94 -9.98 2.83
C SER A 31 3.50 -9.99 1.39
N ALA A 32 2.70 -9.59 0.39
CA ALA A 32 3.20 -9.47 -0.97
C ALA A 32 4.21 -8.34 -1.15
N THR A 33 5.26 -8.64 -1.91
CA THR A 33 6.36 -7.73 -2.26
C THR A 33 6.29 -7.33 -3.72
N ALA A 34 6.89 -6.20 -4.10
CA ALA A 34 7.13 -5.90 -5.51
C ALA A 34 8.12 -6.94 -6.09
N LEU A 35 9.23 -7.13 -5.38
CA LEU A 35 10.31 -8.03 -5.78
C LEU A 35 9.93 -9.49 -5.55
N ASP A 36 10.48 -10.38 -6.36
CA ASP A 36 10.21 -11.82 -6.24
C ASP A 36 10.78 -12.41 -4.95
N ALA A 37 10.13 -13.43 -4.41
CA ALA A 37 10.56 -14.11 -3.18
C ALA A 37 12.01 -14.62 -3.26
N ALA A 38 12.50 -14.93 -4.46
CA ALA A 38 13.90 -15.29 -4.70
C ALA A 38 14.87 -14.19 -4.27
N PHE A 39 14.52 -12.91 -4.40
CA PHE A 39 15.39 -11.80 -3.96
C PHE A 39 15.76 -11.89 -2.46
N PHE A 40 14.82 -12.32 -1.63
CA PHE A 40 14.97 -12.41 -0.17
C PHE A 40 15.64 -13.71 0.31
N HIS A 41 16.53 -14.30 -0.51
CA HIS A 41 17.25 -15.55 -0.20
C HIS A 41 17.74 -15.63 1.26
N GLY A 42 17.53 -16.76 1.93
CA GLY A 42 18.09 -17.05 3.26
C GLY A 42 17.09 -17.12 4.42
N GLY A 43 15.81 -16.86 4.18
CA GLY A 43 14.72 -17.07 5.16
C GLY A 43 13.60 -17.95 4.60
N LYS A 44 12.82 -18.58 5.48
CA LYS A 44 11.55 -19.21 5.09
C LYS A 44 10.54 -18.11 4.73
N PHE A 45 10.61 -17.59 3.51
CA PHE A 45 9.52 -16.77 2.97
C PHE A 45 8.36 -17.71 2.63
N PRO A 46 7.23 -17.65 3.35
CA PRO A 46 6.29 -18.76 3.32
C PRO A 46 5.55 -18.89 1.98
N LEU A 47 5.45 -17.82 1.17
CA LEU A 47 4.63 -17.82 -0.04
C LEU A 47 5.23 -16.97 -1.17
N ASN A 48 5.28 -17.52 -2.38
CA ASN A 48 5.65 -16.79 -3.60
C ASN A 48 4.43 -16.02 -4.11
N VAL A 49 4.27 -14.77 -3.67
CA VAL A 49 3.05 -13.96 -3.92
C VAL A 49 3.38 -12.52 -4.37
N SER A 50 4.57 -12.35 -4.95
CA SER A 50 5.05 -11.05 -5.45
C SER A 50 4.10 -10.43 -6.47
N LEU A 51 4.27 -9.14 -6.76
CA LEU A 51 3.59 -8.45 -7.85
C LEU A 51 3.72 -9.22 -9.18
N GLY A 52 4.90 -9.79 -9.45
CA GLY A 52 5.14 -10.65 -10.60
C GLY A 52 4.22 -11.88 -10.64
N VAL A 53 4.02 -12.54 -9.49
CA VAL A 53 3.09 -13.68 -9.37
C VAL A 53 1.64 -13.26 -9.49
N GLN A 54 1.24 -12.15 -8.84
CA GLN A 54 -0.13 -11.65 -8.93
C GLN A 54 -0.51 -11.26 -10.36
N LEU A 55 0.44 -10.71 -11.13
CA LEU A 55 0.26 -10.48 -12.57
C LEU A 55 0.06 -11.79 -13.35
N GLN A 56 0.79 -12.85 -13.03
CA GLN A 56 0.60 -14.16 -13.68
C GLN A 56 -0.79 -14.74 -13.37
N TRP A 57 -1.30 -14.56 -12.16
CA TRP A 57 -2.69 -14.94 -11.82
C TRP A 57 -3.71 -14.11 -12.60
N PHE A 58 -3.48 -12.80 -12.74
CA PHE A 58 -4.31 -11.94 -13.59
C PHE A 58 -4.30 -12.42 -15.05
N GLU A 59 -3.13 -12.70 -15.61
CA GLU A 59 -2.97 -13.20 -16.97
C GLU A 59 -3.62 -14.57 -17.18
N SER A 60 -3.59 -15.42 -16.15
CA SER A 60 -4.27 -16.73 -16.15
C SER A 60 -5.79 -16.59 -16.09
N LEU A 61 -6.31 -15.60 -15.36
CA LEU A 61 -7.75 -15.33 -15.29
C LEU A 61 -8.28 -14.66 -16.56
N LYS A 62 -7.48 -13.81 -17.19
CA LYS A 62 -7.87 -12.97 -18.32
C LYS A 62 -8.67 -13.68 -19.44
N PRO A 63 -8.33 -14.90 -19.90
CA PRO A 63 -9.08 -15.59 -20.95
C PRO A 63 -10.56 -15.86 -20.61
N SER A 64 -10.91 -15.90 -19.32
CA SER A 64 -12.30 -16.03 -18.85
C SER A 64 -13.08 -14.71 -18.93
N LEU A 65 -12.38 -13.57 -19.00
CA LEU A 65 -12.95 -12.22 -19.00
C LEU A 65 -13.08 -11.67 -20.43
N CYS A 66 -12.04 -11.88 -21.24
CA CYS A 66 -11.95 -11.40 -22.62
C CYS A 66 -10.99 -12.27 -23.45
N ARG A 67 -11.31 -12.50 -24.73
CA ARG A 67 -10.51 -13.38 -25.61
C ARG A 67 -9.73 -12.60 -26.65
N THR A 68 -10.38 -11.63 -27.30
CA THR A 68 -9.74 -10.84 -28.35
C THR A 68 -9.13 -9.55 -27.80
N THR A 69 -8.15 -8.98 -28.49
CA THR A 69 -7.56 -7.67 -28.12
C THR A 69 -8.63 -6.58 -28.01
N LYS A 70 -9.62 -6.57 -28.91
CA LYS A 70 -10.73 -5.60 -28.88
C LYS A 70 -11.61 -5.78 -27.66
N GLU A 71 -11.98 -7.01 -27.33
CA GLU A 71 -12.75 -7.32 -26.12
C GLU A 71 -11.99 -6.92 -24.86
N CYS A 72 -10.69 -7.20 -24.79
CA CYS A 72 -9.89 -6.87 -23.62
C CYS A 72 -9.72 -5.37 -23.43
N LYS A 73 -9.47 -4.61 -24.49
CA LYS A 73 -9.46 -3.15 -24.42
C LYS A 73 -10.81 -2.60 -23.95
N ALA A 74 -11.93 -3.13 -24.45
CA ALA A 74 -13.26 -2.70 -24.02
C ALA A 74 -13.57 -3.10 -22.56
N PHE A 75 -13.11 -4.26 -22.12
CA PHE A 75 -13.36 -4.77 -20.77
C PHE A 75 -12.48 -4.10 -19.73
N PHE A 76 -11.16 -4.02 -19.96
CA PHE A 76 -10.21 -3.44 -19.01
C PHE A 76 -10.13 -1.92 -19.09
N GLY A 77 -10.45 -1.29 -20.22
CA GLY A 77 -10.48 0.16 -20.36
C GLY A 77 -11.60 0.83 -19.55
N ARG A 78 -12.62 0.06 -19.13
CA ARG A 78 -13.67 0.52 -18.21
C ARG A 78 -13.50 0.01 -16.77
N SER A 79 -12.39 -0.68 -16.49
CA SER A 79 -12.07 -1.20 -15.16
C SER A 79 -11.09 -0.28 -14.45
N LEU A 80 -11.14 -0.30 -13.11
CA LEU A 80 -10.17 0.36 -12.24
C LEU A 80 -9.14 -0.67 -11.77
N PHE A 81 -7.85 -0.37 -11.97
CA PHE A 81 -6.74 -1.19 -11.52
C PHE A 81 -6.06 -0.53 -10.32
N PHE A 82 -6.18 -1.17 -9.15
CA PHE A 82 -5.48 -0.76 -7.96
C PHE A 82 -4.19 -1.58 -7.86
N VAL A 83 -3.02 -0.94 -8.01
CA VAL A 83 -1.71 -1.62 -8.11
C VAL A 83 -0.87 -1.24 -6.90
N GLY A 84 -1.09 -1.93 -5.78
CA GLY A 84 -0.40 -1.67 -4.51
C GLY A 84 -1.23 -2.08 -3.30
N GLU A 85 -0.70 -1.94 -2.09
CA GLU A 85 0.55 -1.25 -1.72
C GLU A 85 1.78 -2.17 -1.83
N PHE A 86 2.73 -1.81 -2.71
CA PHE A 86 4.00 -2.53 -2.88
C PHE A 86 5.16 -1.62 -2.44
N GLY A 87 6.19 -2.20 -1.81
CA GLY A 87 7.31 -1.47 -1.22
C GLY A 87 7.40 -1.62 0.29
N VAL A 88 6.28 -1.53 1.02
CA VAL A 88 6.26 -1.68 2.50
C VAL A 88 6.88 -3.02 2.90
N ASN A 89 6.32 -4.11 2.41
CA ASN A 89 6.84 -5.45 2.69
C ASN A 89 8.29 -5.65 2.18
N ASP A 90 8.62 -5.07 1.01
CA ASP A 90 9.97 -5.18 0.45
C ASP A 90 11.04 -4.61 1.40
N TYR A 91 10.71 -3.55 2.13
CA TYR A 91 11.61 -2.90 3.08
C TYR A 91 11.50 -3.50 4.48
N ASP A 92 10.29 -3.72 4.97
CA ASP A 92 10.02 -4.22 6.33
C ASP A 92 10.68 -5.59 6.57
N PHE A 93 10.65 -6.48 5.57
CA PHE A 93 11.34 -7.77 5.67
C PHE A 93 12.87 -7.64 5.69
N CYS A 94 13.43 -6.56 5.13
CA CYS A 94 14.86 -6.32 5.13
C CYS A 94 15.36 -5.76 6.47
N PHE A 95 14.53 -5.05 7.24
CA PHE A 95 14.92 -4.48 8.54
C PHE A 95 15.41 -5.53 9.55
N LEU A 96 15.01 -6.79 9.37
CA LEU A 96 15.50 -7.91 10.19
C LEU A 96 17.01 -8.16 10.07
N THR A 97 17.64 -7.72 8.97
CA THR A 97 19.04 -8.08 8.65
C THR A 97 19.87 -6.95 8.06
N LYS A 98 19.25 -5.80 7.73
CA LYS A 98 19.89 -4.70 7.01
C LYS A 98 19.54 -3.36 7.64
N SER A 99 20.50 -2.44 7.60
CA SER A 99 20.29 -1.02 7.92
C SER A 99 19.49 -0.31 6.82
N VAL A 100 18.90 0.84 7.13
CA VAL A 100 18.20 1.69 6.16
C VAL A 100 19.13 2.06 4.98
N GLN A 101 20.40 2.36 5.26
CA GLN A 101 21.39 2.74 4.25
C GLN A 101 21.67 1.60 3.26
N GLU A 102 21.61 0.34 3.70
CA GLU A 102 21.74 -0.84 2.84
C GLU A 102 20.47 -1.14 2.04
N ILE A 103 19.30 -0.67 2.50
CA ILE A 103 18.00 -0.86 1.85
C ILE A 103 17.73 0.25 0.82
N MET A 104 18.17 1.49 1.04
CA MET A 104 17.94 2.62 0.13
C MET A 104 18.26 2.32 -1.35
N PRO A 105 19.36 1.63 -1.70
CA PRO A 105 19.66 1.25 -3.09
C PRO A 105 18.65 0.29 -3.74
N LEU A 106 17.78 -0.36 -2.96
CA LEU A 106 16.73 -1.26 -3.44
C LEU A 106 15.51 -0.51 -4.01
N VAL A 107 15.29 0.73 -3.58
CA VAL A 107 14.11 1.51 -3.94
C VAL A 107 13.90 1.59 -5.46
N PRO A 108 14.92 1.91 -6.29
CA PRO A 108 14.74 1.96 -7.75
C PRO A 108 14.26 0.63 -8.37
N ASP A 109 14.66 -0.52 -7.83
CA ASP A 109 14.23 -1.83 -8.33
C ASP A 109 12.76 -2.13 -8.01
N VAL A 110 12.30 -1.73 -6.82
CA VAL A 110 10.88 -1.79 -6.43
C VAL A 110 10.05 -0.91 -7.38
N ILE A 111 10.44 0.35 -7.57
CA ILE A 111 9.74 1.30 -8.46
C ILE A 111 9.72 0.81 -9.91
N ARG A 112 10.83 0.28 -10.41
CA ARG A 112 10.93 -0.30 -11.76
C ARG A 112 9.99 -1.49 -11.92
N THR A 113 9.85 -2.33 -10.89
CA THR A 113 8.97 -3.49 -10.91
C THR A 113 7.49 -3.08 -10.95
N ILE A 114 7.10 -2.09 -10.14
CA ILE A 114 5.76 -1.49 -10.17
C ILE A 114 5.48 -0.87 -11.55
N SER A 115 6.42 -0.09 -12.09
CA SER A 115 6.27 0.55 -13.40
C SER A 115 6.08 -0.47 -14.52
N THR A 116 6.88 -1.54 -14.50
CA THR A 116 6.78 -2.64 -15.48
C THR A 116 5.44 -3.35 -15.39
N ALA A 117 4.91 -3.54 -14.19
CA ALA A 117 3.58 -4.12 -13.98
C ALA A 117 2.49 -3.28 -14.62
N ILE A 118 2.52 -1.96 -14.41
CA ILE A 118 1.58 -1.01 -15.00
C ILE A 118 1.64 -1.07 -16.53
N GLU A 119 2.84 -1.05 -17.13
CA GLU A 119 3.00 -1.16 -18.59
C GLU A 119 2.44 -2.47 -19.15
N ARG A 120 2.63 -3.60 -18.43
CA ARG A 120 2.04 -4.89 -18.82
C ARG A 120 0.51 -4.84 -18.78
N LEU A 121 -0.08 -4.23 -17.75
CA LEU A 121 -1.52 -4.05 -17.64
C LEU A 121 -2.06 -3.14 -18.77
N ILE A 122 -1.37 -2.05 -19.09
CA ILE A 122 -1.70 -1.18 -20.23
C ILE A 122 -1.67 -1.96 -21.54
N LYS A 123 -0.66 -2.81 -21.75
CA LYS A 123 -0.59 -3.71 -22.92
C LYS A 123 -1.78 -4.66 -23.01
N HIS A 124 -2.38 -5.04 -21.88
CA HIS A 124 -3.60 -5.83 -21.83
C HIS A 124 -4.89 -5.03 -22.06
N GLY A 125 -4.82 -3.70 -22.07
CA GLY A 125 -5.93 -2.80 -22.37
C GLY A 125 -6.49 -2.05 -21.15
N ALA A 126 -5.80 -2.08 -20.01
CA ALA A 126 -6.15 -1.28 -18.85
C ALA A 126 -5.80 0.20 -19.07
N THR A 127 -6.68 1.11 -18.63
CA THR A 127 -6.48 2.56 -18.80
C THR A 127 -6.70 3.37 -17.53
N ASN A 128 -7.21 2.80 -16.44
CA ASN A 128 -7.47 3.53 -15.20
C ASN A 128 -6.72 2.87 -14.05
N PHE A 129 -5.75 3.59 -13.47
CA PHE A 129 -4.86 3.08 -12.44
C PHE A 129 -4.89 3.95 -11.20
N VAL A 130 -4.91 3.30 -10.04
CA VAL A 130 -4.59 3.91 -8.75
C VAL A 130 -3.37 3.18 -8.21
N VAL A 131 -2.32 3.95 -7.91
CA VAL A 131 -1.03 3.43 -7.46
C VAL A 131 -0.70 4.10 -6.13
N PRO A 132 -0.93 3.43 -5.00
CA PRO A 132 -0.57 3.98 -3.70
C PRO A 132 0.96 4.01 -3.51
N GLY A 133 1.43 5.02 -2.79
CA GLY A 133 2.77 5.03 -2.22
C GLY A 133 2.88 4.16 -0.96
N THR A 134 4.01 4.21 -0.27
CA THR A 134 4.22 3.56 1.03
C THR A 134 3.73 4.42 2.19
N ILE A 135 3.30 3.78 3.28
CA ILE A 135 3.03 4.39 4.60
C ILE A 135 4.30 4.93 5.31
N PRO A 136 4.17 5.74 6.38
CA PRO A 136 5.28 6.05 7.29
C PRO A 136 5.59 4.83 8.18
N SER A 137 6.29 3.83 7.63
CA SER A 137 6.65 2.60 8.37
C SER A 137 7.42 2.86 9.66
N GLY A 138 8.13 3.99 9.79
CA GLY A 138 8.80 4.36 11.04
C GLY A 138 7.84 4.63 12.20
N CYS A 139 6.55 4.83 11.92
CA CYS A 139 5.48 4.91 12.92
C CYS A 139 4.76 3.57 13.13
N ALA A 140 5.06 2.54 12.34
CA ALA A 140 4.33 1.27 12.42
C ALA A 140 4.75 0.50 13.69
N PRO A 141 3.82 0.00 14.51
CA PRO A 141 4.15 -0.65 15.79
C PRO A 141 5.14 -1.84 15.69
N PRO A 142 5.08 -2.74 14.69
CA PRO A 142 6.05 -3.81 14.48
C PRO A 142 7.43 -3.29 14.15
N VAL A 143 7.52 -2.20 13.39
CA VAL A 143 8.81 -1.59 13.06
C VAL A 143 9.41 -0.99 14.33
N LEU A 144 8.64 -0.26 15.13
CA LEU A 144 9.10 0.23 16.43
C LEU A 144 9.57 -0.92 17.34
N ALA A 145 8.84 -2.04 17.34
CA ALA A 145 9.21 -3.24 18.10
C ALA A 145 10.47 -3.96 17.58
N LEU A 146 10.89 -3.75 16.32
CA LEU A 146 12.15 -4.26 15.78
C LEU A 146 13.36 -3.44 16.21
N PHE A 147 13.16 -2.19 16.62
CA PHE A 147 14.22 -1.26 17.02
C PHE A 147 14.08 -0.76 18.47
N PRO A 148 13.83 -1.65 19.47
CA PRO A 148 13.56 -1.22 20.85
C PRO A 148 14.74 -0.49 21.50
N ASP A 149 15.96 -0.74 21.01
CA ASP A 149 17.21 -0.18 21.52
C ASP A 149 17.78 0.95 20.64
N ALA A 150 17.03 1.44 19.65
CA ALA A 150 17.45 2.59 18.86
C ALA A 150 17.73 3.81 19.76
N ALA A 151 18.71 4.63 19.38
CA ALA A 151 19.09 5.79 20.18
C ALA A 151 17.92 6.78 20.25
N PRO A 152 17.69 7.48 21.38
CA PRO A 152 16.59 8.45 21.51
C PRO A 152 16.58 9.53 20.41
N ALA A 153 17.74 9.83 19.82
CA ALA A 153 17.87 10.80 18.72
C ALA A 153 17.38 10.27 17.35
N GLU A 154 17.15 8.97 17.19
CA GLU A 154 16.60 8.35 15.97
C GLU A 154 15.07 8.46 15.92
N TYR A 155 14.45 8.71 17.07
CA TYR A 155 13.02 8.95 17.21
C TYR A 155 12.70 10.42 17.05
N ASN A 156 11.64 10.71 16.30
CA ASN A 156 11.06 12.03 16.30
C ASN A 156 10.45 12.33 17.68
N SER A 157 10.94 13.38 18.33
CA SER A 157 10.52 13.74 19.70
C SER A 157 9.04 14.06 19.87
N THR A 158 8.33 14.38 18.78
CA THR A 158 6.89 14.71 18.81
C THR A 158 6.03 13.50 18.52
N THR A 159 6.37 12.72 17.50
CA THR A 159 5.52 11.63 17.03
C THR A 159 5.91 10.26 17.57
N GLY A 160 7.14 10.09 18.07
CA GLY A 160 7.68 8.79 18.48
C GLY A 160 8.04 7.87 17.31
N CYS A 161 8.01 8.37 16.06
CA CYS A 161 8.35 7.58 14.88
C CYS A 161 9.86 7.57 14.61
N LEU A 162 10.37 6.50 14.01
CA LEU A 162 11.76 6.39 13.53
C LEU A 162 11.97 7.21 12.26
N GLU A 163 12.82 8.23 12.33
CA GLU A 163 12.96 9.21 11.25
C GLU A 163 13.59 8.63 9.99
N ASP A 164 14.66 7.83 10.11
CA ASP A 164 15.37 7.29 8.96
C ASP A 164 14.53 6.26 8.19
N ILE A 165 13.66 5.52 8.89
CA ILE A 165 12.70 4.62 8.25
C ILE A 165 11.63 5.41 7.49
N ASN A 166 11.13 6.50 8.09
CA ASN A 166 10.20 7.39 7.39
C ASN A 166 10.84 8.05 6.17
N LYS A 167 12.13 8.42 6.23
CA LYS A 167 12.88 8.94 5.07
C LYS A 167 12.97 7.94 3.92
N LEU A 168 13.11 6.64 4.21
CA LEU A 168 13.06 5.59 3.18
C LEU A 168 11.71 5.56 2.46
N GLY A 169 10.61 5.60 3.21
CA GLY A 169 9.25 5.68 2.63
C GLY A 169 9.03 6.96 1.81
N MET A 170 9.48 8.11 2.31
CA MET A 170 9.44 9.38 1.56
C MET A 170 10.25 9.29 0.26
N HIS A 171 11.43 8.68 0.29
CA HIS A 171 12.27 8.50 -0.89
C HIS A 171 11.59 7.60 -1.94
N HIS A 172 10.97 6.48 -1.50
CA HIS A 172 10.14 5.66 -2.38
C HIS A 172 9.04 6.48 -3.03
N ASN A 173 8.25 7.22 -2.23
CA ASN A 173 7.11 7.97 -2.71
C ASN A 173 7.50 9.07 -3.72
N LEU A 174 8.65 9.70 -3.54
CA LEU A 174 9.20 10.67 -4.49
C LEU A 174 9.55 10.00 -5.82
N LEU A 175 10.28 8.88 -5.80
CA LEU A 175 10.67 8.16 -7.01
C LEU A 175 9.48 7.51 -7.72
N LEU A 176 8.48 7.04 -6.97
CA LEU A 176 7.25 6.50 -7.52
C LEU A 176 6.50 7.59 -8.30
N GLN A 177 6.31 8.78 -7.73
CA GLN A 177 5.63 9.88 -8.42
C GLN A 177 6.33 10.27 -9.73
N ASP A 178 7.67 10.40 -9.73
CA ASP A 178 8.45 10.67 -10.96
C ASP A 178 8.27 9.55 -12.01
N ALA A 179 8.28 8.28 -11.58
CA ALA A 179 8.04 7.16 -12.48
C ALA A 179 6.61 7.15 -13.06
N LEU A 180 5.61 7.50 -12.25
CA LEU A 180 4.22 7.62 -12.70
C LEU A 180 4.04 8.79 -13.68
N ASP A 181 4.72 9.92 -13.48
CA ASP A 181 4.73 11.03 -14.43
C ASP A 181 5.32 10.62 -15.79
N LYS A 182 6.43 9.88 -15.77
CA LYS A 182 7.01 9.30 -16.99
C LYS A 182 6.06 8.32 -17.67
N LEU A 183 5.32 7.51 -16.90
CA LEU A 183 4.32 6.60 -17.46
C LEU A 183 3.16 7.36 -18.10
N ARG A 184 2.64 8.42 -17.46
CA ARG A 184 1.60 9.30 -18.03
C ARG A 184 2.05 9.91 -19.36
N GLY A 185 3.32 10.34 -19.44
CA GLY A 185 3.89 10.87 -20.69
C GLY A 185 4.02 9.83 -21.81
N ARG A 186 4.30 8.56 -21.46
CA ARG A 186 4.42 7.45 -22.44
C ARG A 186 3.06 6.87 -22.86
N HIS A 187 2.05 6.98 -22.01
CA HIS A 187 0.72 6.40 -22.18
C HIS A 187 -0.37 7.46 -21.95
N PRO A 188 -0.51 8.45 -22.85
CA PRO A 188 -1.46 9.55 -22.67
C PRO A 188 -2.93 9.10 -22.64
N GLU A 189 -3.23 7.90 -23.12
CA GLU A 189 -4.55 7.27 -23.03
C GLU A 189 -4.86 6.67 -21.65
N ALA A 190 -3.87 6.52 -20.77
CA ALA A 190 -4.03 5.94 -19.45
C ALA A 190 -4.12 7.05 -18.38
N MET A 191 -5.21 7.02 -17.61
CA MET A 191 -5.33 7.75 -16.37
C MET A 191 -4.60 6.98 -15.27
N ILE A 192 -3.52 7.57 -14.74
CA ILE A 192 -2.72 7.00 -13.66
C ILE A 192 -2.78 7.98 -12.50
N VAL A 193 -3.32 7.56 -11.35
CA VAL A 193 -3.46 8.39 -10.15
C VAL A 193 -2.50 7.87 -9.07
N TYR A 194 -1.70 8.77 -8.51
CA TYR A 194 -0.92 8.48 -7.30
C TYR A 194 -1.83 8.63 -6.08
N ALA A 195 -1.80 7.66 -5.18
CA ALA A 195 -2.60 7.68 -3.96
C ALA A 195 -1.67 7.81 -2.73
N ASP A 196 -1.66 8.99 -2.12
CA ASP A 196 -0.78 9.29 -0.98
C ASP A 196 -1.30 8.64 0.31
N LEU A 197 -0.67 7.54 0.73
CA LEU A 197 -0.91 6.97 2.05
C LEU A 197 -0.13 7.71 3.15
N PHE A 198 1.01 8.30 2.81
CA PHE A 198 1.96 8.79 3.80
C PHE A 198 1.45 10.03 4.52
N GLY A 199 1.04 11.04 3.76
CA GLY A 199 0.58 12.32 4.29
C GLY A 199 -0.61 12.19 5.26
N PRO A 200 -1.71 11.53 4.86
CA PRO A 200 -2.86 11.34 5.75
C PRO A 200 -2.52 10.58 7.04
N ILE A 201 -1.65 9.55 6.97
CA ILE A 201 -1.25 8.80 8.16
C ILE A 201 -0.42 9.69 9.09
N MET A 202 0.53 10.45 8.55
CA MET A 202 1.30 11.40 9.36
C MET A 202 0.42 12.48 10.01
N ASP A 203 -0.56 13.04 9.30
CA ASP A 203 -1.51 14.01 9.90
C ASP A 203 -2.34 13.37 11.03
N MET A 204 -2.71 12.08 10.89
CA MET A 204 -3.37 11.34 11.97
C MET A 204 -2.45 11.06 13.17
N VAL A 205 -1.14 10.86 12.92
CA VAL A 205 -0.13 10.68 13.98
C VAL A 205 0.18 11.99 14.70
N GLU A 206 0.32 13.09 13.96
CA GLU A 206 0.67 14.42 14.49
C GLU A 206 -0.50 15.14 15.16
N SER A 207 -1.74 14.80 14.78
CA SER A 207 -2.95 15.47 15.25
C SER A 207 -4.13 14.50 15.47
N PRO A 208 -3.98 13.46 16.33
CA PRO A 208 -5.00 12.43 16.54
C PRO A 208 -6.38 12.96 16.90
N GLY A 209 -6.45 13.96 17.78
CA GLY A 209 -7.71 14.53 18.24
C GLY A 209 -8.57 15.11 17.12
N LYS A 210 -7.98 15.59 16.01
CA LYS A 210 -8.70 16.08 14.82
C LYS A 210 -9.54 14.98 14.15
N TYR A 211 -9.13 13.74 14.34
CA TYR A 211 -9.70 12.54 13.71
C TYR A 211 -10.54 11.70 14.69
N GLY A 212 -10.61 12.12 15.96
CA GLY A 212 -11.27 11.36 17.02
C GLY A 212 -10.45 10.18 17.53
N PHE A 213 -9.13 10.18 17.30
CA PHE A 213 -8.23 9.17 17.86
C PHE A 213 -7.72 9.57 19.24
N GLU A 214 -7.37 8.56 20.03
CA GLU A 214 -6.63 8.72 21.28
C GLU A 214 -5.20 9.23 21.00
N GLU A 215 -4.62 9.96 21.95
CA GLU A 215 -3.27 10.54 21.81
C GLU A 215 -2.19 9.46 21.60
N ASP A 216 -2.37 8.28 22.21
CA ASP A 216 -1.49 7.12 22.03
C ASP A 216 -1.83 6.36 20.73
N VAL A 217 -1.52 6.99 19.61
CA VAL A 217 -1.81 6.50 18.26
C VAL A 217 -0.96 5.31 17.84
N LEU A 218 0.22 5.12 18.43
CA LEU A 218 1.17 4.06 18.05
C LEU A 218 0.88 2.72 18.75
N THR A 219 -0.12 2.68 19.63
CA THR A 219 -0.58 1.44 20.25
C THR A 219 -1.67 0.78 19.39
N ILE A 220 -1.48 -0.52 19.13
CA ILE A 220 -2.41 -1.37 18.38
C ILE A 220 -3.72 -1.59 19.14
N CYS A 221 -4.85 -1.66 18.44
CA CYS A 221 -6.12 -2.02 19.07
C CYS A 221 -6.22 -3.51 19.40
N CYS A 222 -5.66 -4.38 18.57
CA CYS A 222 -5.87 -5.80 18.62
C CYS A 222 -4.54 -6.55 18.48
N GLY A 223 -4.37 -7.59 19.31
CA GLY A 223 -3.16 -8.40 19.41
C GLY A 223 -2.70 -8.56 20.85
N GLY A 224 -1.44 -8.91 21.05
CA GLY A 224 -0.84 -9.01 22.38
C GLY A 224 0.68 -9.02 22.35
N PRO A 225 1.32 -9.19 23.52
CA PRO A 225 2.78 -9.18 23.61
C PRO A 225 3.40 -10.31 22.78
N GLY A 226 4.58 -10.05 22.22
CA GLY A 226 5.35 -11.03 21.44
C GLY A 226 4.71 -11.31 20.07
N THR A 227 4.40 -12.58 19.81
CA THR A 227 3.90 -13.07 18.51
C THR A 227 2.39 -13.29 18.48
N LEU A 228 1.65 -12.67 19.41
CA LEU A 228 0.21 -12.89 19.53
C LEU A 228 -0.56 -11.99 18.56
N PHE A 229 -1.07 -12.59 17.49
CA PHE A 229 -1.79 -11.87 16.44
C PHE A 229 -3.28 -11.74 16.77
N CYS A 230 -3.93 -10.80 16.11
CA CYS A 230 -5.39 -10.73 16.13
C CYS A 230 -6.04 -12.05 15.71
N GLY A 231 -6.93 -12.56 16.56
CA GLY A 231 -7.61 -13.83 16.33
C GLY A 231 -6.93 -15.03 16.98
N ASP A 232 -5.72 -14.88 17.51
CA ASP A 232 -5.10 -15.91 18.34
C ASP A 232 -5.79 -16.02 19.72
N GLU A 233 -5.75 -17.20 20.32
CA GLU A 233 -6.25 -17.42 21.68
C GLU A 233 -5.45 -16.57 22.67
N GLY A 234 -6.14 -15.71 23.43
CA GLY A 234 -5.52 -14.80 24.40
C GLY A 234 -5.16 -13.42 23.81
N ALA A 235 -5.40 -13.17 22.53
CA ALA A 235 -5.26 -11.84 21.95
C ALA A 235 -6.24 -10.86 22.62
N ASN A 236 -5.75 -9.65 22.91
CA ASN A 236 -6.57 -8.58 23.48
C ASN A 236 -7.20 -7.76 22.38
N LEU A 237 -8.33 -7.12 22.72
CA LEU A 237 -9.03 -6.15 21.89
C LEU A 237 -9.27 -4.88 22.70
N CYS A 238 -8.94 -3.74 22.12
CA CYS A 238 -9.18 -2.44 22.73
C CYS A 238 -10.68 -2.13 22.82
N GLU A 239 -11.08 -1.33 23.81
CA GLU A 239 -12.50 -1.01 24.03
C GLU A 239 -13.12 -0.20 22.89
N LYS A 240 -12.33 0.67 22.24
CA LYS A 240 -12.80 1.61 21.21
C LYS A 240 -11.96 1.54 19.93
N PRO A 241 -12.19 0.54 19.05
CA PRO A 241 -11.46 0.42 17.79
C PRO A 241 -11.51 1.68 16.90
N ALA A 242 -12.63 2.39 16.90
CA ALA A 242 -12.79 3.61 16.10
C ALA A 242 -11.94 4.80 16.60
N ALA A 243 -11.40 4.72 17.82
CA ALA A 243 -10.54 5.73 18.43
C ALA A 243 -9.04 5.35 18.34
N ARG A 244 -8.69 4.30 17.59
CA ARG A 244 -7.30 3.87 17.36
C ARG A 244 -6.90 4.08 15.90
N LEU A 245 -5.63 4.41 15.69
CA LEU A 245 -5.05 4.51 14.35
C LEU A 245 -4.70 3.11 13.79
N PHE A 246 -3.93 2.33 14.54
CA PHE A 246 -3.54 0.97 14.18
C PHE A 246 -4.54 -0.06 14.71
N TRP A 247 -5.03 -0.92 13.82
CA TRP A 247 -5.89 -2.06 14.20
C TRP A 247 -5.04 -3.14 14.83
N ASP A 248 -4.03 -3.60 14.10
CA ASP A 248 -3.03 -4.57 14.54
C ASP A 248 -1.64 -4.00 14.26
N GLY A 249 -0.60 -4.82 14.33
CA GLY A 249 0.76 -4.37 14.03
C GLY A 249 0.93 -3.78 12.63
N VAL A 250 0.27 -4.30 11.60
CA VAL A 250 0.57 -3.96 10.21
C VAL A 250 -0.51 -3.07 9.58
N HIS A 251 -1.75 -3.17 10.05
CA HIS A 251 -2.91 -2.59 9.40
C HIS A 251 -3.56 -1.47 10.22
N LEU A 252 -4.10 -0.48 9.51
CA LEU A 252 -4.86 0.61 10.12
C LEU A 252 -6.30 0.17 10.45
N THR A 253 -6.95 0.92 11.35
CA THR A 253 -8.37 0.70 11.65
C THR A 253 -9.27 1.10 10.48
N GLU A 254 -10.51 0.61 10.52
CA GLU A 254 -11.54 1.03 9.56
C GLU A 254 -11.71 2.56 9.55
N ALA A 255 -11.64 3.22 10.72
CA ALA A 255 -11.77 4.67 10.84
C ALA A 255 -10.65 5.39 10.09
N ALA A 256 -9.39 4.96 10.27
CA ALA A 256 -8.25 5.52 9.57
C ALA A 256 -8.33 5.30 8.05
N TYR A 257 -8.64 4.09 7.59
CA TYR A 257 -8.82 3.82 6.15
C TYR A 257 -9.98 4.62 5.53
N ARG A 258 -11.02 4.95 6.30
CA ARG A 258 -12.10 5.82 5.83
C ARG A 258 -11.58 7.23 5.57
N TYR A 259 -10.86 7.82 6.51
CA TYR A 259 -10.27 9.15 6.33
C TYR A 259 -9.32 9.21 5.14
N ILE A 260 -8.42 8.21 5.00
CA ILE A 260 -7.51 8.11 3.86
C ILE A 260 -8.30 8.09 2.54
N ALA A 261 -9.31 7.23 2.45
CA ALA A 261 -10.11 7.11 1.24
C ALA A 261 -10.88 8.40 0.91
N ASP A 262 -11.42 9.09 1.91
CA ASP A 262 -12.12 10.36 1.72
C ASP A 262 -11.15 11.44 1.22
N VAL A 263 -9.94 11.54 1.78
CA VAL A 263 -8.90 12.47 1.30
C VAL A 263 -8.56 12.23 -0.18
N TRP A 264 -8.38 10.97 -0.59
CA TRP A 264 -8.09 10.63 -1.98
C TRP A 264 -9.24 10.98 -2.91
N LEU A 265 -10.46 10.60 -2.56
CA LEU A 265 -11.64 10.82 -3.41
C LEU A 265 -11.96 12.30 -3.54
N ASP A 266 -11.84 13.06 -2.46
CA ASP A 266 -12.07 14.50 -2.49
C ASP A 266 -11.02 15.25 -3.32
N SER A 267 -9.81 14.68 -3.45
CA SER A 267 -8.76 15.21 -4.34
C SER A 267 -9.05 14.97 -5.82
N ILE A 268 -9.81 13.93 -6.16
CA ILE A 268 -10.24 13.62 -7.53
C ILE A 268 -11.45 14.49 -7.92
N ASP A 269 -12.37 14.72 -6.98
CA ASP A 269 -13.59 15.51 -7.20
C ASP A 269 -13.33 17.04 -7.20
N SER A 270 -12.14 17.47 -6.76
CA SER A 270 -11.76 18.88 -6.68
C SER A 270 -10.78 19.29 -7.80
N PRO A 271 -11.23 19.94 -8.89
CA PRO A 271 -10.37 20.36 -10.02
C PRO A 271 -9.35 21.48 -9.70
N ALA A 272 -9.07 21.75 -8.42
CA ALA A 272 -8.32 22.93 -7.96
C ALA A 272 -7.10 22.63 -7.06
N ARG A 273 -6.59 21.39 -7.00
CA ARG A 273 -5.47 21.02 -6.11
C ARG A 273 -4.20 20.47 -6.78
N GLU A 274 -4.03 20.62 -8.08
CA GLU A 274 -2.74 20.34 -8.75
C GLU A 274 -1.56 21.19 -8.20
N SER A 275 -1.81 22.26 -7.43
CA SER A 275 -0.73 23.14 -6.94
C SER A 275 -0.18 22.82 -5.55
N ARG A 276 -0.68 21.80 -4.82
CA ARG A 276 -0.26 21.56 -3.41
C ARG A 276 0.87 20.55 -3.23
N TYR A 277 1.20 19.75 -4.24
CA TYR A 277 2.34 18.82 -4.20
C TYR A 277 3.69 19.47 -4.54
N GLN A 278 3.74 20.79 -4.77
CA GLN A 278 4.99 21.53 -5.03
C GLN A 278 5.65 22.12 -3.77
N LEU A 279 5.09 21.91 -2.57
CA LEU A 279 5.54 22.57 -1.33
C LEU A 279 6.32 21.67 -0.36
N VAL A 280 6.87 20.57 -0.83
CA VAL A 280 7.96 19.87 -0.12
C VAL A 280 9.21 19.89 -1.02
N ARG A 281 9.87 21.04 -1.03
CA ARG A 281 11.28 21.22 -1.41
C ARG A 281 12.02 21.76 -0.20
#